data_AF-W1WB78-F1
#
_entry.id   AF-W1WB78-F1
#
_cell.length_a   1.000
_cell.length_b   1.000
_cell.length_c   1.000
_cell.angle_alpha   90.00
_cell.angle_beta   90.00
_cell.angle_gamma   90.00
#
_symmetry.space_group_name_H-M   'P 1'
#
loop_
_entity.id
_entity.type
_entity.pdbx_description
1 polymer ?
#
loop_
_entity_poly.entity_id
_entity_poly.type
_entity_poly.pdbx_seq_one_letter_code
_entity_poly.pdbx_strand_id
1 'polypeptide(L)'
;MEKAKHVTWRLLAAGVCLLTVSSVARADSLDVKRSRYAQIQQAWDNRQMDVVEQMMPGLKDYPLYPYLEYRQITDDLMNQPAVTVTNFVRANPTLPP
;
A
#
# COMPACT_ATOMS: atom_id res chain seq x y z
N MET A 1 39.63 -38.86 1.19
CA MET A 1 38.20 -38.66 1.55
C MET A 1 37.82 -37.19 1.84
N GLU A 2 38.76 -36.23 1.82
CA GLU A 2 38.46 -34.82 2.15
C GLU A 2 37.74 -34.02 1.05
N LYS A 3 37.99 -34.33 -0.24
CA LYS A 3 37.38 -33.59 -1.35
C LYS A 3 35.85 -33.73 -1.42
N ALA A 4 35.32 -34.88 -0.99
CA ALA A 4 33.88 -35.13 -0.94
C ALA A 4 33.17 -34.23 0.09
N LYS A 5 33.79 -33.97 1.25
CA LYS A 5 33.19 -33.14 2.31
C LYS A 5 33.00 -31.69 1.88
N HIS A 6 33.96 -31.10 1.16
CA HIS A 6 33.85 -29.71 0.68
C HIS A 6 32.77 -29.53 -0.38
N VAL A 7 32.58 -30.52 -1.27
CA VAL A 7 31.53 -30.48 -2.28
C VAL A 7 30.16 -30.57 -1.62
N THR A 8 29.98 -31.49 -0.66
CA THR A 8 28.74 -31.57 0.13
C THR A 8 28.46 -30.28 0.91
N TRP A 9 29.50 -29.64 1.46
CA TRP A 9 29.34 -28.38 2.21
C TRP A 9 28.96 -27.20 1.30
N ARG A 10 29.53 -27.13 0.09
CA ARG A 10 29.16 -26.12 -0.91
C ARG A 10 27.75 -26.33 -1.44
N LEU A 11 27.33 -27.58 -1.63
CA LEU A 11 25.97 -27.92 -2.07
C LEU A 11 24.93 -27.62 -0.98
N LEU A 12 25.24 -27.88 0.30
CA LEU A 12 24.38 -27.50 1.42
C LEU A 12 24.27 -25.98 1.57
N ALA A 13 25.39 -25.25 1.45
CA ALA A 13 25.37 -23.78 1.48
C ALA A 13 24.56 -23.18 0.31
N ALA A 14 24.71 -23.74 -0.90
CA ALA A 14 23.93 -23.31 -2.06
C ALA A 14 22.43 -23.63 -1.91
N GLY A 15 22.08 -24.79 -1.35
CA GLY A 15 20.69 -25.17 -1.05
C GLY A 15 20.02 -24.24 -0.02
N VAL A 16 20.75 -23.82 1.01
CA VAL A 16 20.25 -22.86 2.01
C VAL A 16 20.07 -21.45 1.42
N CYS A 17 20.95 -20.99 0.53
CA CYS A 17 20.77 -19.72 -0.19
C CYS A 17 19.56 -19.71 -1.14
N LEU A 18 19.24 -20.84 -1.78
CA LEU A 18 18.08 -20.93 -2.68
C LEU A 18 16.74 -20.90 -1.92
N LEU A 19 16.70 -21.39 -0.68
CA LEU A 19 15.48 -21.40 0.14
C LEU A 19 15.14 -20.03 0.75
N THR A 20 16.11 -19.14 0.99
CA THR A 20 15.86 -17.81 1.59
C THR A 20 15.30 -16.77 0.61
N VAL A 21 15.57 -16.91 -0.69
CA VAL A 21 15.06 -15.97 -1.72
C VAL A 21 13.55 -16.15 -1.97
N SER A 22 13.01 -17.34 -1.71
CA SER A 22 11.59 -17.65 -1.95
C SER A 22 10.63 -16.98 -0.95
N SER A 23 11.14 -16.52 0.21
CA SER A 23 10.35 -15.87 1.27
C SER A 23 10.18 -14.35 1.10
N VAL A 24 10.94 -13.70 0.22
CA VAL A 24 10.91 -12.22 0.08
C VAL A 24 9.75 -11.72 -0.79
N ALA A 25 9.21 -12.56 -1.69
CA ALA A 25 8.25 -12.11 -2.70
C ALA A 25 6.85 -11.69 -2.18
N ARG A 26 6.51 -11.93 -0.91
CA ARG A 26 5.20 -11.57 -0.33
C ARG A 26 5.23 -10.33 0.56
N ALA A 27 6.37 -9.95 1.11
CA ALA A 27 6.50 -8.75 1.93
C ALA A 27 6.44 -7.46 1.10
N ASP A 28 7.05 -7.47 -0.09
CA ASP A 28 7.09 -6.31 -0.99
C ASP A 28 5.70 -5.76 -1.33
N SER A 29 4.67 -6.61 -1.43
CA SER A 29 3.34 -6.16 -1.83
C SER A 29 2.62 -5.27 -0.79
N LEU A 30 2.86 -5.50 0.52
CA LEU A 30 2.24 -4.70 1.59
C LEU A 30 3.07 -3.45 1.89
N ASP A 31 4.39 -3.59 1.91
CA ASP A 31 5.30 -2.46 2.15
C ASP A 31 5.24 -1.44 1.01
N VAL A 32 5.10 -1.88 -0.25
CA VAL A 32 4.85 -0.98 -1.39
C VAL A 32 3.53 -0.23 -1.22
N LYS A 33 2.45 -0.88 -0.76
CA LYS A 33 1.15 -0.22 -0.54
C LYS A 33 1.23 0.81 0.59
N ARG A 34 1.90 0.48 1.70
CA ARG A 34 2.16 1.43 2.80
C ARG A 34 2.98 2.64 2.34
N SER A 35 4.04 2.40 1.56
CA SER A 35 4.88 3.46 1.01
C SER A 35 4.07 4.41 0.12
N ARG A 36 3.21 3.89 -0.76
CA ARG A 36 2.34 4.73 -1.60
C ARG A 36 1.33 5.52 -0.78
N TYR A 37 0.76 4.91 0.27
CA TYR A 37 -0.15 5.60 1.18
C TYR A 37 0.57 6.76 1.91
N ALA A 38 1.80 6.54 2.39
CA ALA A 38 2.59 7.61 3.00
C ALA A 38 2.92 8.74 2.01
N GLN A 39 3.21 8.41 0.75
CA GLN A 39 3.48 9.40 -0.30
C GLN A 39 2.27 10.27 -0.61
N ILE A 40 1.06 9.68 -0.74
CA ILE A 40 -0.14 10.48 -0.98
C ILE A 40 -0.47 11.36 0.23
N GLN A 41 -0.27 10.88 1.46
CA GLN A 41 -0.45 11.70 2.66
C GLN A 41 0.51 12.89 2.66
N GLN A 42 1.79 12.65 2.36
CA GLN A 42 2.78 13.73 2.26
C GLN A 42 2.44 14.73 1.15
N ALA A 43 2.02 14.27 -0.02
CA ALA A 43 1.59 15.15 -1.11
C ALA A 43 0.39 16.01 -0.69
N TRP A 44 -0.58 15.41 0.02
CA TRP A 44 -1.74 16.12 0.57
C TRP A 44 -1.34 17.17 1.60
N ASP A 45 -0.44 16.82 2.52
CA ASP A 45 0.04 17.73 3.56
C ASP A 45 0.82 18.91 2.96
N ASN A 46 1.49 18.69 1.81
CA ASN A 46 2.14 19.74 1.02
C ASN A 46 1.19 20.49 0.06
N ARG A 47 -0.11 20.18 0.07
CA ARG A 47 -1.13 20.72 -0.85
C ARG A 47 -0.85 20.49 -2.34
N GLN A 48 -0.16 19.40 -2.68
CA GLN A 48 0.07 18.96 -4.04
C GLN A 48 -1.14 18.14 -4.53
N MET A 49 -2.26 18.83 -4.77
CA MET A 49 -3.54 18.18 -5.10
C MET A 49 -3.52 17.45 -6.45
N ASP A 50 -2.72 17.94 -7.39
CA ASP A 50 -2.41 17.30 -8.67
C ASP A 50 -1.78 15.90 -8.48
N VAL A 51 -0.83 15.83 -7.57
CA VAL A 51 -0.11 14.60 -7.22
C VAL A 51 -1.02 13.66 -6.43
N VAL A 52 -1.87 14.19 -5.54
CA VAL A 52 -2.89 13.42 -4.82
C VAL A 52 -3.86 12.78 -5.80
N GLU A 53 -4.47 13.55 -6.71
CA GLU A 53 -5.43 13.07 -7.70
C GLU A 53 -4.83 11.99 -8.61
N GLN A 54 -3.56 12.14 -9.01
CA GLN A 54 -2.86 11.14 -9.80
C GLN A 54 -2.63 9.83 -9.03
N MET A 55 -2.38 9.91 -7.72
CA MET A 55 -2.13 8.74 -6.87
C MET A 55 -3.40 8.03 -6.39
N MET A 56 -4.54 8.72 -6.30
CA MET A 56 -5.81 8.17 -5.81
C MET A 56 -6.23 6.86 -6.51
N PRO A 57 -6.21 6.73 -7.86
CA PRO A 57 -6.62 5.50 -8.53
C PRO A 57 -5.78 4.28 -8.15
N GLY A 58 -4.50 4.48 -7.82
CA GLY A 58 -3.56 3.42 -7.47
C GLY A 58 -3.72 2.88 -6.05
N LEU A 59 -4.61 3.46 -5.25
CA LEU A 59 -4.85 3.10 -3.85
C LEU A 59 -6.24 2.51 -3.59
N LYS A 60 -7.09 2.35 -4.61
CA LYS A 60 -8.48 1.82 -4.44
C LYS A 60 -8.56 0.48 -3.71
N ASP A 61 -7.59 -0.40 -3.94
CA ASP A 61 -7.52 -1.73 -3.30
C ASP A 61 -6.82 -1.71 -1.92
N TYR A 62 -6.51 -0.52 -1.39
CA TYR A 62 -5.88 -0.36 -0.09
C TYR A 62 -6.95 -0.13 1.00
N PRO A 63 -6.92 -0.87 2.14
CA PRO A 63 -7.98 -0.79 3.14
C PRO A 63 -8.24 0.60 3.73
N LEU A 64 -7.26 1.49 3.73
CA LEU A 64 -7.39 2.87 4.23
C LEU A 64 -7.82 3.87 3.16
N TYR A 65 -8.10 3.43 1.93
CA TYR A 65 -8.57 4.30 0.85
C TYR A 65 -9.82 5.11 1.19
N PRO A 66 -10.84 4.57 1.88
CA PRO A 66 -12.03 5.33 2.25
C PRO A 66 -11.74 6.56 3.12
N TYR A 67 -10.64 6.56 3.90
CA TYR A 67 -10.22 7.73 4.67
C TYR A 67 -9.66 8.85 3.80
N LEU A 68 -9.06 8.53 2.65
CA LEU A 68 -8.60 9.51 1.68
C LEU A 68 -9.80 10.17 0.98
N GLU A 69 -10.79 9.37 0.59
CA GLU A 69 -12.06 9.87 0.04
C GLU A 69 -12.80 10.74 1.05
N TYR A 70 -12.87 10.32 2.31
CA TYR A 70 -13.43 11.12 3.39
C TYR A 70 -12.73 12.48 3.49
N ARG A 71 -11.39 12.50 3.54
CA ARG A 71 -10.60 13.73 3.59
C ARG A 71 -10.90 14.65 2.40
N GLN A 72 -11.00 14.09 1.20
CA GLN A 72 -11.35 14.85 -0.02
C GLN A 72 -12.72 15.53 0.10
N ILE A 73 -13.71 14.78 0.58
CA ILE A 73 -15.08 15.28 0.76
C ILE A 73 -15.11 16.35 1.85
N THR A 74 -14.38 16.15 2.95
CA THR A 74 -14.35 17.10 4.07
C THR A 74 -13.57 18.37 3.75
N ASP A 75 -12.51 18.29 2.95
CA ASP A 75 -11.67 19.44 2.58
C ASP A 75 -12.46 20.52 1.83
N ASP A 76 -13.46 20.12 1.04
CA ASP A 76 -14.33 21.05 0.28
C ASP A 76 -15.82 20.87 0.62
N LEU A 77 -16.12 20.47 1.86
CA LEU A 77 -17.47 20.06 2.27
C LEU A 77 -18.55 21.11 1.97
N MET A 78 -18.20 22.40 2.06
CA MET A 78 -19.12 23.50 1.79
C MET A 78 -19.61 23.56 0.33
N ASN A 79 -18.83 23.02 -0.61
CA ASN A 79 -19.14 23.00 -2.04
C ASN A 79 -19.51 21.58 -2.52
N GLN A 80 -19.45 20.58 -1.65
CA GLN A 80 -19.82 19.21 -2.00
C GLN A 80 -21.35 19.05 -2.13
N PRO A 81 -21.85 18.49 -3.23
CA PRO A 81 -23.27 18.21 -3.36
C PRO A 81 -23.67 17.06 -2.42
N ALA A 82 -24.86 17.19 -1.82
CA ALA A 82 -25.36 16.22 -0.83
C ALA A 82 -25.41 14.77 -1.36
N VAL A 83 -25.55 14.60 -2.68
CA VAL A 83 -25.51 13.28 -3.33
C VAL A 83 -24.15 12.60 -3.20
N THR A 84 -23.03 13.33 -3.26
CA THR A 84 -21.68 12.80 -3.10
C THR A 84 -21.49 12.25 -1.70
N VAL A 85 -21.86 13.04 -0.69
CA VAL A 85 -21.79 12.64 0.73
C VAL A 85 -22.68 11.42 1.00
N THR A 86 -23.91 11.43 0.48
CA THR A 86 -24.87 10.32 0.67
C THR A 86 -24.36 9.02 0.05
N ASN A 87 -23.78 9.09 -1.15
CA ASN A 87 -23.22 7.93 -1.82
C ASN A 87 -22.00 7.39 -1.06
N PHE A 88 -21.13 8.26 -0.56
CA PHE A 88 -19.96 7.88 0.22
C PHE A 88 -20.36 7.15 1.52
N VAL A 89 -21.30 7.69 2.29
CA VAL A 89 -21.80 7.07 3.53
C VAL A 89 -22.45 5.71 3.25
N ARG A 90 -23.23 5.60 2.17
CA ARG A 90 -23.86 4.33 1.77
C ARG A 90 -22.83 3.28 1.35
N ALA A 91 -21.75 3.70 0.68
CA ALA A 91 -20.68 2.81 0.24
C ALA A 91 -19.79 2.34 1.40
N ASN A 92 -19.70 3.11 2.49
CA ASN A 92 -18.81 2.86 3.62
C ASN A 92 -19.55 2.76 4.97
N PRO A 93 -20.46 1.79 5.17
CA PRO A 93 -21.35 1.75 6.34
C PRO A 93 -20.64 1.46 7.68
N THR A 94 -19.43 0.89 7.63
CA THR A 94 -18.63 0.54 8.83
C THR A 94 -17.47 1.50 9.07
N LEU A 95 -17.33 2.56 8.26
CA LEU A 95 -16.27 3.53 8.43
C LEU A 95 -16.62 4.46 9.59
N PRO A 96 -15.81 4.51 10.66
CA PRO A 96 -16.02 5.45 11.76
C PRO A 96 -15.83 6.90 11.28
N PRO A 97 -16.59 7.86 11.85
CA PRO A 97 -16.45 9.29 11.56
C PRO A 97 -15.16 9.90 12.12
#